data_AF-A0A0N8WAT8-F1
#
_entry.id   AF-A0A0N8WAT8-F1
#
_cell.length_a   1.000
_cell.length_b   1.000
_cell.length_c   1.000
_cell.angle_alpha   90.00
_cell.angle_beta   90.00
_cell.angle_gamma   90.00
#
_symmetry.space_group_name_H-M   'P 1'
#
loop_
_entity.id
_entity.type
_entity.pdbx_description
1 polymer ?
#
loop_
_entity_poly.entity_id
_entity_poly.type
_entity_poly.pdbx_seq_one_letter_code
_entity_poly.pdbx_strand_id
1 'polypeptide(L)'
;AGFVLSGMCTRDDFEEESGRFGELAYDMPSYNDVLQSVLSAGILSYRNADDFESLKTVYRKMNREVMFSLDTNMLYDGFCSAAQINPYLFVLVDLVRQEIESALNTKYSPQAISLLKRSAMYEGGLLDELVNQKMKRSRLAAYGALAEFQKIRDQARIVPGVGPGSTDTERNDLLIVQSVKAAEKDVYSLLVHLTADINVADLCMAEGVSYFLFEKPHAIDARDCTPAQAVDLVFRLAVAFGVVKVGPAFIYGEYRGKGSKRESLKVVIRNHEMEGEFVRELELCRKLSGLGIER
;
A
#
# COMPACT_ATOMS: atom_id res chain seq x y z
N ALA A 1 -16.90 6.62 -18.88
CA ALA A 1 -15.98 5.95 -19.81
C ALA A 1 -14.76 5.48 -19.01
N GLY A 2 -14.40 4.20 -19.11
CA GLY A 2 -13.23 3.62 -18.43
C GLY A 2 -11.95 3.79 -19.25
N PHE A 3 -10.81 3.54 -18.61
CA PHE A 3 -9.51 3.35 -19.24
C PHE A 3 -9.25 1.86 -19.42
N VAL A 4 -8.51 1.49 -20.46
CA VAL A 4 -8.08 0.10 -20.71
C VAL A 4 -6.62 -0.05 -20.28
N LEU A 5 -6.34 -1.09 -19.49
CA LEU A 5 -5.00 -1.51 -19.13
C LEU A 5 -4.48 -2.51 -20.18
N SER A 6 -3.30 -2.23 -20.74
CA SER A 6 -2.68 -3.06 -21.78
C SER A 6 -1.16 -3.11 -21.59
N GLY A 7 -0.51 -4.18 -22.07
CA GLY A 7 0.95 -4.33 -21.99
C GLY A 7 1.43 -4.59 -20.57
N MET A 8 0.71 -5.44 -19.83
CA MET A 8 1.05 -5.76 -18.45
C MET A 8 2.36 -6.56 -18.38
N CYS A 9 3.19 -6.21 -17.39
CA CYS A 9 4.39 -6.94 -17.06
C CYS A 9 4.06 -8.33 -16.48
N THR A 10 5.02 -9.23 -16.58
CA THR A 10 5.04 -10.57 -16.03
C THR A 10 6.08 -10.66 -14.92
N ARG A 11 6.17 -11.82 -14.25
CA ARG A 11 7.19 -12.04 -13.23
C ARG A 11 8.61 -12.00 -13.80
N ASP A 12 8.77 -12.60 -14.97
CA ASP A 12 10.05 -12.75 -15.67
C ASP A 12 10.67 -11.39 -16.03
N ASP A 13 9.83 -10.39 -16.34
CA ASP A 13 10.26 -9.02 -16.65
C ASP A 13 11.03 -8.34 -15.49
N PHE A 14 10.86 -8.81 -14.25
CA PHE A 14 11.54 -8.26 -13.07
C PHE A 14 12.67 -9.15 -12.55
N GLU A 15 12.53 -10.47 -12.61
CA GLU A 15 13.50 -11.40 -12.02
C GLU A 15 14.87 -11.28 -12.71
N GLU A 16 14.90 -11.19 -14.04
CA GLU A 16 16.16 -11.05 -14.80
C GLU A 16 16.87 -9.71 -14.54
N GLU A 17 16.10 -8.63 -14.40
CA GLU A 17 16.64 -7.27 -14.27
C GLU A 17 17.08 -6.94 -12.84
N SER A 18 16.38 -7.45 -11.82
CA SER A 18 16.69 -7.16 -10.41
C SER A 18 18.07 -7.69 -9.99
N GLY A 19 18.49 -8.85 -10.51
CA GLY A 19 19.79 -9.46 -10.21
C GLY A 19 20.99 -8.57 -10.58
N ARG A 20 20.84 -7.68 -11.57
CA ARG A 20 21.90 -6.74 -12.02
C ARG A 20 22.24 -5.68 -10.97
N PHE A 21 21.40 -5.52 -9.94
CA PHE A 21 21.59 -4.55 -8.88
C PHE A 21 22.29 -5.14 -7.63
N GLY A 22 22.67 -6.42 -7.66
CA GLY A 22 23.50 -7.06 -6.63
C GLY A 22 22.91 -6.91 -5.22
N GLU A 23 23.70 -6.33 -4.30
CA GLU A 23 23.29 -6.10 -2.91
C GLU A 23 22.05 -5.19 -2.76
N LEU A 24 21.69 -4.42 -3.80
CA LEU A 24 20.51 -3.54 -3.80
C LEU A 24 19.30 -4.13 -4.53
N ALA A 25 19.38 -5.40 -4.98
CA ALA A 25 18.27 -6.08 -5.67
C ALA A 25 16.98 -6.10 -4.83
N TYR A 26 17.09 -6.19 -3.50
CA TYR A 26 15.92 -6.19 -2.60
C TYR A 26 15.08 -4.90 -2.68
N ASP A 27 15.69 -3.80 -3.12
CA ASP A 27 15.05 -2.50 -3.19
C ASP A 27 14.54 -2.18 -4.61
N MET A 28 14.82 -3.04 -5.59
CA MET A 28 14.35 -2.90 -6.96
C MET A 28 12.87 -3.23 -7.11
N PRO A 29 12.18 -2.62 -8.09
CA PRO A 29 10.83 -3.01 -8.47
C PRO A 29 10.69 -4.52 -8.66
N SER A 30 9.55 -5.06 -8.23
CA SER A 30 9.19 -6.46 -8.42
C SER A 30 7.78 -6.58 -8.98
N TYR A 31 7.45 -7.74 -9.53
CA TYR A 31 6.09 -8.04 -9.97
C TYR A 31 5.06 -7.94 -8.84
N ASN A 32 5.45 -8.31 -7.61
CA ASN A 32 4.60 -8.17 -6.42
C ASN A 32 4.30 -6.70 -6.11
N ASP A 33 5.26 -5.79 -6.34
CA ASP A 33 5.02 -4.34 -6.16
C ASP A 33 3.95 -3.83 -7.14
N VAL A 34 3.92 -4.34 -8.38
CA VAL A 34 2.88 -4.01 -9.36
C VAL A 34 1.54 -4.59 -8.92
N LEU A 35 1.49 -5.88 -8.62
CA LEU A 35 0.29 -6.58 -8.20
C LEU A 35 -0.35 -5.91 -6.98
N GLN A 36 0.45 -5.57 -5.97
CA GLN A 36 0.01 -4.83 -4.80
C GLN A 36 -0.47 -3.42 -5.16
N SER A 37 0.23 -2.70 -6.05
CA SER A 37 -0.21 -1.37 -6.50
C SER A 37 -1.57 -1.42 -7.21
N VAL A 38 -1.83 -2.45 -8.01
CA VAL A 38 -3.11 -2.66 -8.71
C VAL A 38 -4.22 -3.05 -7.73
N LEU A 39 -3.92 -3.93 -6.76
CA LEU A 39 -4.84 -4.31 -5.68
C LEU A 39 -5.22 -3.11 -4.84
N SER A 40 -4.24 -2.34 -4.36
CA SER A 40 -4.51 -1.19 -3.50
C SER A 40 -5.13 -0.01 -4.25
N ALA A 41 -4.94 0.08 -5.57
CA ALA A 41 -5.70 1.01 -6.41
C ALA A 41 -7.16 0.60 -6.59
N GLY A 42 -7.58 -0.57 -6.06
CA GLY A 42 -8.92 -1.11 -6.17
C GLY A 42 -9.27 -1.58 -7.57
N ILE A 43 -8.27 -1.79 -8.44
CA ILE A 43 -8.46 -2.32 -9.80
C ILE A 43 -8.62 -3.84 -9.75
N LEU A 44 -7.82 -4.48 -8.90
CA LEU A 44 -8.02 -5.88 -8.51
C LEU A 44 -8.65 -5.95 -7.13
N SER A 45 -9.23 -7.12 -6.83
CA SER A 45 -9.70 -7.50 -5.51
C SER A 45 -9.07 -8.82 -5.08
N TYR A 46 -9.20 -9.16 -3.80
CA TYR A 46 -8.97 -10.53 -3.36
C TYR A 46 -9.92 -11.49 -4.08
N ARG A 47 -9.45 -12.70 -4.37
CA ARG A 47 -10.20 -13.69 -5.17
C ARG A 47 -11.48 -14.16 -4.47
N ASN A 48 -11.46 -14.17 -3.14
CA ASN A 48 -12.58 -14.55 -2.27
C ASN A 48 -13.26 -13.34 -1.61
N ALA A 49 -13.23 -12.16 -2.25
CA ALA A 49 -13.89 -10.97 -1.72
C ALA A 49 -15.41 -11.14 -1.56
N ASP A 50 -16.07 -11.87 -2.48
CA ASP A 50 -17.51 -12.14 -2.41
C ASP A 50 -17.89 -13.03 -1.21
N ASP A 51 -17.01 -13.95 -0.83
CA ASP A 51 -17.17 -14.77 0.37
C ASP A 51 -17.13 -13.90 1.63
N PHE A 52 -16.24 -12.90 1.64
CA PHE A 52 -16.17 -11.93 2.73
C PHE A 52 -17.42 -11.04 2.81
N GLU A 53 -17.97 -10.59 1.67
CA GLU A 53 -19.23 -9.84 1.65
C GLU A 53 -20.41 -10.67 2.18
N SER A 54 -20.45 -11.95 1.81
CA SER A 54 -21.45 -12.90 2.31
C SER A 54 -21.32 -13.09 3.82
N LEU A 55 -20.08 -13.23 4.31
CA LEU A 55 -19.76 -13.34 5.74
C LEU A 55 -20.15 -12.08 6.52
N LYS A 56 -19.87 -10.87 6.00
CA LYS A 56 -20.35 -9.61 6.60
C LYS A 56 -21.87 -9.56 6.72
N THR A 57 -22.58 -10.10 5.73
CA THR A 57 -24.06 -10.15 5.76
C THR A 57 -24.58 -11.09 6.84
N VAL A 58 -23.88 -12.20 7.10
CA VAL A 58 -24.19 -13.11 8.22
C VAL A 58 -23.93 -12.41 9.56
N TYR A 59 -22.78 -11.74 9.71
CA TYR A 59 -22.42 -11.04 10.94
C TYR A 59 -23.39 -9.92 11.32
N ARG A 60 -23.92 -9.18 10.33
CA ARG A 60 -24.96 -8.16 10.57
C ARG A 60 -26.26 -8.71 11.17
N LYS A 61 -26.52 -10.01 11.03
CA LYS A 61 -27.70 -10.69 11.58
C LYS A 61 -27.45 -11.31 12.96
N MET A 62 -26.22 -11.27 13.47
CA MET A 62 -25.89 -11.80 14.78
C MET A 62 -26.34 -10.84 15.88
N ASN A 63 -26.70 -11.39 17.04
CA ASN A 63 -27.07 -10.62 18.23
C ASN A 63 -25.85 -10.04 18.98
N ARG A 64 -24.64 -10.18 18.43
CA ARG A 64 -23.39 -9.69 19.00
C ARG A 64 -22.68 -8.86 17.94
N GLU A 65 -22.09 -7.73 18.33
CA GLU A 65 -21.24 -6.94 17.45
C GLU A 65 -20.03 -7.75 16.99
N VAL A 66 -19.67 -7.59 15.72
CA VAL A 66 -18.48 -8.22 15.13
C VAL A 66 -17.53 -7.12 14.71
N MET A 67 -16.30 -7.20 15.22
CA MET A 67 -15.23 -6.27 14.89
C MET A 67 -14.08 -7.00 14.20
N PHE A 68 -13.34 -6.25 13.39
CA PHE A 68 -12.33 -6.80 12.50
C PHE A 68 -10.94 -6.38 12.97
N SER A 69 -10.14 -7.36 13.38
CA SER A 69 -8.72 -7.12 13.61
C SER A 69 -7.95 -7.20 12.30
N LEU A 70 -6.95 -6.34 12.10
CA LEU A 70 -6.15 -6.32 10.88
C LEU A 70 -4.71 -6.77 11.14
N ASP A 71 -4.20 -7.62 10.27
CA ASP A 71 -2.77 -7.81 10.01
C ASP A 71 -2.18 -6.54 9.35
N THR A 72 -0.90 -6.26 9.62
CA THR A 72 -0.11 -5.19 8.99
C THR A 72 -0.18 -5.24 7.46
N ASN A 73 -0.15 -6.43 6.86
CA ASN A 73 -0.22 -6.59 5.39
C ASN A 73 -1.55 -6.08 4.80
N MET A 74 -2.65 -6.13 5.55
CA MET A 74 -3.94 -5.59 5.09
C MET A 74 -3.88 -4.07 4.88
N LEU A 75 -3.09 -3.37 5.69
CA LEU A 75 -2.86 -1.92 5.54
C LEU A 75 -1.99 -1.62 4.32
N TYR A 76 -0.98 -2.46 4.06
CA TYR A 76 -0.16 -2.36 2.85
C TYR A 76 -0.96 -2.61 1.58
N ASP A 77 -1.96 -3.48 1.64
CA ASP A 77 -2.83 -3.80 0.51
C ASP A 77 -3.93 -2.74 0.26
N GLY A 78 -4.08 -1.71 1.11
CA GLY A 78 -5.14 -0.71 0.94
C GLY A 78 -6.52 -1.18 1.40
N PHE A 79 -6.59 -2.25 2.19
CA PHE A 79 -7.85 -2.92 2.53
C PHE A 79 -8.87 -2.00 3.20
N CYS A 80 -8.44 -1.17 4.14
CA CYS A 80 -9.33 -0.29 4.91
C CYS A 80 -10.17 0.62 3.99
N SER A 81 -9.54 1.19 2.96
CA SER A 81 -10.22 2.02 1.96
C SER A 81 -11.15 1.21 1.06
N ALA A 82 -10.78 -0.03 0.72
CA ALA A 82 -11.54 -0.88 -0.21
C ALA A 82 -12.72 -1.62 0.45
N ALA A 83 -12.60 -1.99 1.72
CA ALA A 83 -13.50 -2.97 2.37
C ALA A 83 -14.92 -2.47 2.64
N GLN A 84 -15.19 -1.16 2.48
CA GLN A 84 -16.47 -0.52 2.81
C GLN A 84 -16.98 -0.89 4.22
N ILE A 85 -16.05 -0.97 5.18
CA ILE A 85 -16.34 -1.22 6.60
C ILE A 85 -16.29 0.12 7.32
N ASN A 86 -17.22 0.33 8.26
CA ASN A 86 -17.18 1.54 9.08
C ASN A 86 -15.91 1.52 9.96
N PRO A 87 -15.08 2.58 9.95
CA PRO A 87 -13.82 2.62 10.69
C PRO A 87 -13.90 2.23 12.18
N TYR A 88 -15.02 2.48 12.87
CA TYR A 88 -15.17 2.11 14.28
C TYR A 88 -15.20 0.60 14.53
N LEU A 89 -15.48 -0.21 13.49
CA LEU A 89 -15.50 -1.67 13.57
C LEU A 89 -14.10 -2.29 13.44
N PHE A 90 -13.06 -1.49 13.19
CA PHE A 90 -11.70 -1.99 13.16
C PHE A 90 -11.06 -2.04 14.54
N VAL A 91 -10.28 -3.10 14.77
CA VAL A 91 -9.43 -3.29 15.94
C VAL A 91 -7.99 -3.42 15.46
N LEU A 92 -7.08 -2.63 16.01
CA LEU A 92 -5.66 -2.68 15.66
C LEU A 92 -4.86 -2.96 16.91
N VAL A 93 -4.00 -3.97 16.84
CA VAL A 93 -2.99 -4.19 17.87
C VAL A 93 -1.92 -3.11 17.72
N ASP A 94 -1.49 -2.50 18.83
CA ASP A 94 -0.46 -1.46 18.80
C ASP A 94 0.84 -1.89 18.10
N LEU A 95 1.15 -3.20 18.11
CA LEU A 95 2.28 -3.79 17.42
C LEU A 95 2.24 -3.55 15.89
N VAL A 96 1.05 -3.58 15.28
CA VAL A 96 0.86 -3.25 13.84
C VAL A 96 1.35 -1.83 13.55
N ARG A 97 1.05 -0.87 14.44
CA ARG A 97 1.56 0.50 14.31
C ARG A 97 3.08 0.54 14.46
N GLN A 98 3.64 -0.16 15.44
CA GLN A 98 5.08 -0.21 15.68
C GLN A 98 5.83 -0.78 14.47
N GLU A 99 5.28 -1.80 13.81
CA GLU A 99 5.86 -2.37 12.59
C GLU A 99 5.93 -1.37 11.44
N ILE A 100 4.83 -0.64 11.21
CA ILE A 100 4.80 0.43 10.20
C ILE A 100 5.83 1.51 10.54
N GLU A 101 5.85 1.98 11.78
CA GLU A 101 6.77 3.03 12.25
C GLU A 101 8.25 2.61 12.11
N SER A 102 8.57 1.35 12.39
CA SER A 102 9.93 0.80 12.25
C SER A 102 10.44 0.87 10.81
N ALA A 103 9.53 0.80 9.83
CA ALA A 103 9.87 0.80 8.41
C ALA A 103 10.04 2.21 7.80
N LEU A 104 9.69 3.30 8.50
CA LEU A 104 9.59 4.65 7.91
C LEU A 104 10.92 5.36 7.62
N ASN A 105 11.99 5.01 8.35
CA ASN A 105 13.14 5.90 8.51
C ASN A 105 14.35 5.58 7.63
N THR A 106 14.27 4.55 6.78
CA THR A 106 15.39 4.13 5.94
C THR A 106 15.48 4.99 4.67
N LYS A 107 16.64 5.60 4.43
CA LYS A 107 16.90 6.49 3.30
C LYS A 107 18.08 6.02 2.48
N TYR A 108 18.08 6.33 1.19
CA TYR A 108 19.24 6.11 0.35
C TYR A 108 20.40 7.00 0.78
N SER A 109 21.55 6.39 0.98
CA SER A 109 22.82 7.12 1.05
C SER A 109 23.26 7.54 -0.36
N PRO A 110 24.08 8.60 -0.50
CA PRO A 110 24.70 8.96 -1.77
C PRO A 110 25.49 7.80 -2.40
N GLN A 111 26.11 6.95 -1.57
CA GLN A 111 26.82 5.75 -2.01
C GLN A 111 25.87 4.71 -2.61
N ALA A 112 24.73 4.46 -1.97
CA ALA A 112 23.72 3.53 -2.48
C ALA A 112 23.18 3.99 -3.85
N ILE A 113 22.82 5.27 -4.00
CA ILE A 113 22.42 5.81 -5.30
C ILE A 113 23.55 5.68 -6.33
N SER A 114 24.79 5.98 -5.95
CA SER A 114 25.93 5.85 -6.86
C SER A 114 26.14 4.41 -7.33
N LEU A 115 25.81 3.41 -6.52
CA LEU A 115 25.84 2.01 -6.91
C LEU A 115 24.71 1.69 -7.89
N LEU A 116 23.47 2.10 -7.59
CA LEU A 116 22.32 1.94 -8.50
C LEU A 116 22.56 2.56 -9.88
N LYS A 117 23.17 3.75 -9.92
CA LYS A 117 23.52 4.45 -11.16
C LYS A 117 24.49 3.66 -12.05
N ARG A 118 25.37 2.83 -11.47
CA ARG A 118 26.29 1.99 -12.26
C ARG A 118 25.55 0.86 -12.97
N SER A 119 24.52 0.30 -12.34
CA SER A 119 23.66 -0.72 -12.94
C SER A 119 22.67 -0.11 -13.95
N ALA A 120 22.28 1.15 -13.79
CA ALA A 120 21.41 1.89 -14.71
C ALA A 120 22.21 2.79 -15.70
N MET A 121 23.03 2.18 -16.56
CA MET A 121 24.05 2.88 -17.37
C MET A 121 23.53 4.07 -18.21
N TYR A 122 22.32 3.97 -18.77
CA TYR A 122 21.76 5.03 -19.63
C TYR A 122 20.83 5.99 -18.90
N GLU A 123 20.20 5.55 -17.81
CA GLU A 123 19.12 6.27 -17.12
C GLU A 123 19.49 6.66 -15.68
N GLY A 124 20.74 6.46 -15.27
CA GLY A 124 21.20 6.73 -13.91
C GLY A 124 20.95 8.16 -13.44
N GLY A 125 20.89 9.15 -14.34
CA GLY A 125 20.52 10.52 -14.01
C GLY A 125 19.11 10.67 -13.42
N LEU A 126 18.19 9.72 -13.69
CA LEU A 126 16.88 9.70 -13.04
C LEU A 126 16.98 9.51 -11.53
N LEU A 127 18.01 8.82 -11.05
CA LEU A 127 18.15 8.44 -9.64
C LEU A 127 18.68 9.55 -8.75
N ASP A 128 19.14 10.68 -9.33
CA ASP A 128 19.70 11.80 -8.57
C ASP A 128 18.67 12.42 -7.61
N GLU A 129 17.39 12.42 -7.99
CA GLU A 129 16.30 12.88 -7.15
C GLU A 129 16.06 12.00 -5.91
N LEU A 130 16.51 10.73 -5.94
CA LEU A 130 16.34 9.77 -4.85
C LEU A 130 17.42 9.88 -3.77
N VAL A 131 18.45 10.72 -3.96
CA VAL A 131 19.50 10.91 -2.95
C VAL A 131 18.92 11.48 -1.67
N ASN A 132 19.20 10.82 -0.54
CA ASN A 132 18.64 11.13 0.79
C ASN A 132 17.10 11.06 0.84
N GLN A 133 16.46 10.38 -0.10
CA GLN A 133 15.02 10.04 -0.07
C GLN A 133 14.82 8.66 0.58
N LYS A 134 13.58 8.35 0.96
CA LYS A 134 13.21 7.05 1.51
C LYS A 134 13.48 5.95 0.51
N MET A 135 13.94 4.81 1.00
CA MET A 135 14.05 3.56 0.21
C MET A 135 12.66 2.98 -0.06
N LYS A 136 12.55 1.97 -0.94
CA LYS A 136 11.25 1.39 -1.37
C LYS A 136 10.38 1.02 -0.18
N ARG A 137 10.90 0.21 0.75
CA ARG A 137 10.19 -0.22 1.95
C ARG A 137 9.66 0.96 2.77
N SER A 138 10.46 2.01 2.94
CA SER A 138 10.06 3.20 3.69
C SER A 138 9.03 4.07 2.97
N ARG A 139 9.06 4.12 1.63
CA ARG A 139 8.01 4.79 0.83
C ARG A 139 6.69 4.03 0.93
N LEU A 140 6.69 2.71 0.79
CA LEU A 140 5.50 1.86 0.95
C LEU A 140 4.90 1.97 2.35
N ALA A 141 5.74 1.98 3.40
CA ALA A 141 5.27 2.18 4.76
C ALA A 141 4.65 3.57 4.98
N ALA A 142 5.30 4.62 4.47
CA ALA A 142 4.88 6.00 4.70
C ALA A 142 3.62 6.41 3.91
N TYR A 143 3.57 6.03 2.62
CA TYR A 143 2.55 6.49 1.68
C TYR A 143 1.51 5.41 1.34
N GLY A 144 1.71 4.17 1.80
CA GLY A 144 0.74 3.08 1.75
C GLY A 144 0.17 2.81 3.13
N ALA A 145 0.85 1.97 3.92
CA ALA A 145 0.31 1.43 5.17
C ALA A 145 -0.02 2.52 6.22
N LEU A 146 0.86 3.51 6.43
CA LEU A 146 0.61 4.59 7.38
C LEU A 146 -0.53 5.51 6.91
N ALA A 147 -0.64 5.75 5.61
CA ALA A 147 -1.73 6.55 5.05
C ALA A 147 -3.09 5.85 5.26
N GLU A 148 -3.15 4.54 5.02
CA GLU A 148 -4.34 3.73 5.31
C GLU A 148 -4.69 3.70 6.80
N PHE A 149 -3.68 3.50 7.66
CA PHE A 149 -3.85 3.55 9.11
C PHE A 149 -4.44 4.90 9.55
N GLN A 150 -3.91 6.02 9.03
CA GLN A 150 -4.37 7.37 9.38
C GLN A 150 -5.84 7.62 9.03
N LYS A 151 -6.37 6.99 7.97
CA LYS A 151 -7.79 7.14 7.58
C LYS A 151 -8.76 6.58 8.63
N ILE A 152 -8.34 5.55 9.38
CA ILE A 152 -9.20 4.87 10.36
C ILE A 152 -8.79 5.13 11.81
N ARG A 153 -7.58 5.63 12.06
CA ARG A 153 -6.97 5.77 13.39
C ARG A 153 -7.87 6.42 14.44
N ASP A 154 -8.59 7.48 14.07
CA ASP A 154 -9.35 8.28 15.02
C ASP A 154 -10.67 7.61 15.45
N GLN A 155 -11.05 6.51 14.79
CA GLN A 155 -12.29 5.76 15.05
C GLN A 155 -12.02 4.29 15.42
N ALA A 156 -10.98 3.68 14.88
CA ALA A 156 -10.61 2.30 15.16
C ALA A 156 -10.18 2.12 16.62
N ARG A 157 -10.49 0.95 17.19
CA ARG A 157 -10.06 0.61 18.55
C ARG A 157 -8.63 0.10 18.55
N ILE A 158 -7.73 0.82 19.23
CA ILE A 158 -6.35 0.35 19.43
C ILE A 158 -6.28 -0.47 20.71
N VAL A 159 -5.77 -1.70 20.62
CA VAL A 159 -5.59 -2.60 21.78
C VAL A 159 -4.10 -2.81 22.05
N PRO A 160 -3.69 -2.92 23.33
CA PRO A 160 -2.29 -3.13 23.67
C PRO A 160 -1.84 -4.55 23.30
N GLY A 161 -0.59 -4.67 22.87
CA GLY A 161 0.07 -5.95 22.68
C GLY A 161 0.30 -6.69 23.99
N VAL A 162 0.26 -8.02 23.97
CA VAL A 162 0.56 -8.87 25.14
C VAL A 162 2.06 -8.94 25.47
N GLY A 163 2.91 -8.36 24.63
CA GLY A 163 4.36 -8.30 24.83
C GLY A 163 5.02 -7.25 23.92
N PRO A 164 6.30 -6.94 24.16
CA PRO A 164 7.04 -6.02 23.31
C PRO A 164 7.27 -6.62 21.93
N GLY A 165 7.22 -5.77 20.90
CA GLY A 165 7.63 -6.13 19.55
C GLY A 165 9.11 -6.50 19.46
N SER A 166 9.46 -7.24 18.41
CA SER A 166 10.83 -7.66 18.12
C SER A 166 11.17 -7.45 16.65
N THR A 167 12.42 -7.77 16.28
CA THR A 167 12.86 -7.81 14.88
C THR A 167 12.43 -9.09 14.16
N ASP A 168 11.92 -10.07 14.88
CA ASP A 168 11.42 -11.34 14.36
C ASP A 168 9.93 -11.17 13.98
N THR A 169 9.65 -11.25 12.69
CA THR A 169 8.32 -11.05 12.12
C THR A 169 7.35 -12.15 12.54
N GLU A 170 7.78 -13.42 12.52
CA GLU A 170 6.93 -14.54 12.91
C GLU A 170 6.54 -14.43 14.40
N ARG A 171 7.50 -13.97 15.22
CA ARG A 171 7.24 -13.71 16.63
C ARG A 171 6.22 -12.59 16.82
N ASN A 172 6.30 -11.53 16.03
CA ASN A 172 5.36 -10.41 16.08
C ASN A 172 3.96 -10.83 15.62
N ASP A 173 3.84 -11.63 14.55
CA ASP A 173 2.57 -12.18 14.08
C ASP A 173 1.87 -12.97 15.18
N LEU A 174 2.62 -13.84 15.89
CA LEU A 174 2.09 -14.57 17.05
C LEU A 174 1.63 -13.62 18.16
N LEU A 175 2.40 -12.56 18.46
CA LEU A 175 2.02 -11.57 19.47
C LEU A 175 0.75 -10.82 19.07
N ILE A 176 0.57 -10.47 17.80
CA ILE A 176 -0.64 -9.83 17.28
C ILE A 176 -1.84 -10.74 17.53
N VAL A 177 -1.78 -12.01 17.09
CA VAL A 177 -2.87 -12.98 17.27
C VAL A 177 -3.23 -13.19 18.75
N GLN A 178 -2.22 -13.34 19.61
CA GLN A 178 -2.43 -13.50 21.06
C GLN A 178 -3.07 -12.25 21.69
N SER A 179 -2.74 -11.07 21.17
CA SER A 179 -3.32 -9.80 21.62
C SER A 179 -4.77 -9.64 21.19
N VAL A 180 -5.13 -10.10 19.98
CA VAL A 180 -6.52 -10.16 19.54
C VAL A 180 -7.33 -11.08 20.47
N LYS A 181 -6.81 -12.27 20.78
CA LYS A 181 -7.46 -13.21 21.71
C LYS A 181 -7.65 -12.62 23.11
N ALA A 182 -6.65 -11.92 23.61
CA ALA A 182 -6.73 -11.24 24.90
C ALA A 182 -7.81 -10.15 24.87
N ALA A 183 -7.83 -9.34 23.82
CA ALA A 183 -8.78 -8.24 23.65
C ALA A 183 -10.23 -8.70 23.51
N GLU A 184 -10.50 -9.91 23.01
CA GLU A 184 -11.88 -10.41 22.89
C GLU A 184 -12.62 -10.43 24.23
N LYS A 185 -11.90 -10.62 25.34
CA LYS A 185 -12.45 -10.56 26.71
C LYS A 185 -12.92 -9.15 27.11
N ASP A 186 -12.27 -8.12 26.57
CA ASP A 186 -12.49 -6.73 26.94
C ASP A 186 -13.46 -5.98 26.00
N VAL A 187 -13.68 -6.52 24.80
CA VAL A 187 -14.41 -5.84 23.73
C VAL A 187 -15.89 -6.26 23.69
N TYR A 188 -16.29 -7.32 24.41
CA TYR A 188 -17.64 -7.91 24.39
C TYR A 188 -18.20 -8.19 22.98
N SER A 189 -17.35 -8.16 21.96
CA SER A 189 -17.68 -8.32 20.54
C SER A 189 -16.89 -9.50 19.98
N LEU A 190 -17.43 -10.16 18.97
CA LEU A 190 -16.69 -11.21 18.28
C LEU A 190 -15.57 -10.54 17.48
N LEU A 191 -14.33 -10.95 17.70
CA LEU A 191 -13.20 -10.45 16.93
C LEU A 191 -12.90 -11.43 15.80
N VAL A 192 -12.83 -10.91 14.57
CA VAL A 192 -12.41 -11.67 13.40
C VAL A 192 -11.13 -11.07 12.87
N HIS A 193 -10.03 -11.82 12.93
CA HIS A 193 -8.75 -11.39 12.41
C HIS A 193 -8.69 -11.56 10.89
N LEU A 194 -8.35 -10.48 10.19
CA LEU A 194 -8.28 -10.41 8.75
C LEU A 194 -6.81 -10.45 8.34
N THR A 195 -6.45 -11.43 7.53
CA THR A 195 -5.09 -11.60 7.01
C THR A 195 -5.15 -12.12 5.56
N ALA A 196 -4.06 -11.90 4.84
CA ALA A 196 -3.80 -12.52 3.54
C ALA A 196 -2.58 -13.47 3.59
N ASP A 197 -2.08 -13.77 4.80
CA ASP A 197 -0.96 -14.67 5.05
C ASP A 197 -1.46 -15.98 5.66
N ILE A 198 -1.09 -17.10 5.04
CA ILE A 198 -1.48 -18.44 5.48
C ILE A 198 -0.85 -18.79 6.85
N ASN A 199 0.36 -18.31 7.13
CA ASN A 199 1.03 -18.56 8.40
C ASN A 199 0.27 -17.87 9.53
N VAL A 200 -0.18 -16.63 9.32
CA VAL A 200 -0.99 -15.89 10.31
C VAL A 200 -2.34 -16.59 10.52
N ALA A 201 -2.96 -17.10 9.46
CA ALA A 201 -4.19 -17.88 9.58
C ALA A 201 -4.01 -19.17 10.40
N ASP A 202 -2.89 -19.88 10.22
CA ASP A 202 -2.54 -21.06 11.01
C ASP A 202 -2.33 -20.70 12.49
N LEU A 203 -1.70 -19.55 12.77
CA LEU A 203 -1.57 -19.03 14.13
C LEU A 203 -2.93 -18.70 14.75
N CYS A 204 -3.83 -18.06 13.99
CA CYS A 204 -5.21 -17.81 14.45
C CYS A 204 -5.94 -19.11 14.78
N MET A 205 -5.81 -20.14 13.93
CA MET A 205 -6.40 -21.45 14.17
C MET A 205 -5.84 -22.09 15.45
N ALA A 206 -4.52 -22.10 15.62
CA ALA A 206 -3.85 -22.66 16.79
C ALA A 206 -4.26 -21.94 18.10
N GLU A 207 -4.40 -20.62 18.04
CA GLU A 207 -4.87 -19.81 19.16
C GLU A 207 -6.40 -19.79 19.29
N GLY A 208 -7.17 -20.40 18.39
CA GLY A 208 -8.64 -20.38 18.45
C GLY A 208 -9.25 -18.98 18.29
N VAL A 209 -8.59 -18.11 17.53
CA VAL A 209 -9.08 -16.79 17.13
C VAL A 209 -9.87 -16.94 15.83
N SER A 210 -11.07 -16.36 15.77
CA SER A 210 -11.84 -16.34 14.51
C SER A 210 -11.09 -15.52 13.47
N TYR A 211 -11.00 -16.00 12.23
CA TYR A 211 -10.25 -15.32 11.19
C TYR A 211 -10.92 -15.43 9.82
N PHE A 212 -10.52 -14.55 8.90
CA PHE A 212 -10.81 -14.66 7.48
C PHE A 212 -9.50 -14.52 6.71
N LEU A 213 -9.14 -15.57 5.95
CA LEU A 213 -7.96 -15.57 5.09
C LEU A 213 -8.35 -15.10 3.69
N PHE A 214 -7.83 -13.94 3.29
CA PHE A 214 -8.00 -13.42 1.94
C PHE A 214 -7.03 -14.08 0.96
N GLU A 215 -7.54 -14.42 -0.22
CA GLU A 215 -6.75 -14.98 -1.31
C GLU A 215 -6.25 -13.85 -2.23
N LYS A 216 -4.94 -13.55 -2.19
CA LYS A 216 -4.34 -12.58 -3.09
C LYS A 216 -4.46 -13.04 -4.56
N PRO A 217 -4.71 -12.14 -5.51
CA PRO A 217 -4.61 -12.46 -6.94
C PRO A 217 -3.18 -12.90 -7.27
N HIS A 218 -3.00 -13.82 -8.21
CA HIS A 218 -1.67 -14.28 -8.65
C HIS A 218 -1.22 -13.63 -9.96
N ALA A 219 -2.18 -13.10 -10.71
CA ALA A 219 -1.97 -12.46 -12.00
C ALA A 219 -2.79 -11.19 -12.08
N ILE A 220 -2.38 -10.26 -12.95
CA ILE A 220 -3.19 -9.09 -13.26
C ILE A 220 -4.10 -9.43 -14.44
N ASP A 221 -5.34 -9.79 -14.14
CA ASP A 221 -6.38 -10.16 -15.11
C ASP A 221 -7.38 -9.01 -15.40
N ALA A 222 -7.25 -7.89 -14.70
CA ALA A 222 -8.03 -6.68 -14.94
C ALA A 222 -7.64 -6.00 -16.25
N ARG A 223 -8.65 -5.65 -17.06
CA ARG A 223 -8.48 -4.94 -18.33
C ARG A 223 -8.98 -3.51 -18.31
N ASP A 224 -9.83 -3.16 -17.35
CA ASP A 224 -10.48 -1.86 -17.28
C ASP A 224 -10.26 -1.23 -15.92
N CYS A 225 -10.14 0.10 -15.89
CA CYS A 225 -10.15 0.87 -14.66
C CYS A 225 -10.85 2.21 -14.84
N THR A 226 -11.34 2.78 -13.74
CA THR A 226 -11.87 4.13 -13.71
C THR A 226 -10.74 5.16 -13.76
N PRO A 227 -11.02 6.42 -14.17
CA PRO A 227 -10.01 7.49 -14.13
C PRO A 227 -9.38 7.67 -12.75
N ALA A 228 -10.15 7.52 -11.66
CA ALA A 228 -9.64 7.66 -10.30
C ALA A 228 -8.67 6.52 -9.95
N GLN A 229 -9.02 5.28 -10.29
CA GLN A 229 -8.15 4.12 -10.09
C GLN A 229 -6.87 4.22 -10.93
N ALA A 230 -6.94 4.75 -12.15
CA ALA A 230 -5.75 4.98 -12.98
C ALA A 230 -4.78 5.97 -12.33
N VAL A 231 -5.29 7.08 -11.78
CA VAL A 231 -4.47 8.06 -11.05
C VAL A 231 -3.85 7.44 -9.79
N ASP A 232 -4.63 6.68 -9.03
CA ASP A 232 -4.13 6.01 -7.82
C ASP A 232 -3.08 4.94 -8.15
N LEU A 233 -3.26 4.20 -9.24
CA LEU A 233 -2.27 3.24 -9.73
C LEU A 233 -0.95 3.92 -10.08
N VAL A 234 -0.98 5.03 -10.83
CA VAL A 234 0.23 5.80 -11.16
C VAL A 234 0.94 6.28 -9.89
N PHE A 235 0.18 6.78 -8.91
CA PHE A 235 0.72 7.19 -7.61
C PHE A 235 1.42 6.02 -6.90
N ARG A 236 0.75 4.87 -6.78
CA ARG A 236 1.26 3.69 -6.08
C ARG A 236 2.50 3.10 -6.75
N LEU A 237 2.49 3.02 -8.08
CA LEU A 237 3.67 2.58 -8.85
C LEU A 237 4.84 3.55 -8.65
N ALA A 238 4.61 4.87 -8.64
CA ALA A 238 5.66 5.85 -8.35
C ALA A 238 6.25 5.67 -6.94
N VAL A 239 5.39 5.45 -5.94
CA VAL A 239 5.79 5.17 -4.55
C VAL A 239 6.63 3.89 -4.46
N ALA A 240 6.19 2.80 -5.10
CA ALA A 240 6.92 1.54 -5.08
C ALA A 240 8.25 1.66 -5.83
N PHE A 241 8.23 2.12 -7.07
CA PHE A 241 9.40 2.09 -7.96
C PHE A 241 10.37 3.26 -7.70
N GLY A 242 9.93 4.29 -6.98
CA GLY A 242 10.68 5.53 -6.74
C GLY A 242 10.58 6.52 -7.89
N VAL A 243 10.52 6.05 -9.13
CA VAL A 243 10.20 6.86 -10.31
C VAL A 243 9.47 6.02 -11.36
N VAL A 244 8.45 6.58 -11.98
CA VAL A 244 7.75 5.98 -13.12
C VAL A 244 7.65 6.97 -14.27
N LYS A 245 7.66 6.47 -15.49
CA LYS A 245 7.49 7.28 -16.70
C LYS A 245 6.05 7.15 -17.20
N VAL A 246 5.37 8.28 -17.38
CA VAL A 246 4.03 8.36 -17.95
C VAL A 246 4.09 9.27 -19.18
N GLY A 247 4.13 8.65 -20.36
CA GLY A 247 4.39 9.36 -21.62
C GLY A 247 5.71 10.15 -21.55
N PRO A 248 5.69 11.48 -21.70
CA PRO A 248 6.89 12.33 -21.61
C PRO A 248 7.28 12.73 -20.18
N ALA A 249 6.44 12.44 -19.19
CA ALA A 249 6.62 12.86 -17.81
C ALA A 249 7.27 11.76 -16.97
N PHE A 250 8.09 12.18 -16.01
CA PHE A 250 8.61 11.33 -14.94
C PHE A 250 7.95 11.74 -13.63
N ILE A 251 7.41 10.76 -12.91
CA ILE A 251 6.72 10.95 -11.64
C ILE A 251 7.55 10.26 -10.57
N TYR A 252 8.05 11.04 -9.62
CA TYR A 252 8.86 10.57 -8.51
C TYR A 252 8.01 10.31 -7.28
N GLY A 253 8.22 9.14 -6.65
CA GLY A 253 7.50 8.63 -5.49
C GLY A 253 7.73 9.39 -4.18
N GLU A 254 8.53 10.46 -4.17
CA GLU A 254 8.72 11.33 -3.02
C GLU A 254 9.02 12.77 -3.48
N TYR A 255 8.48 13.76 -2.77
CA TYR A 255 8.77 15.18 -2.98
C TYR A 255 9.38 15.84 -1.73
N ARG A 256 10.44 16.63 -1.93
CA ARG A 256 11.22 17.30 -0.87
C ARG A 256 10.77 18.74 -0.54
N GLY A 257 9.76 19.28 -1.21
CA GLY A 257 9.44 20.70 -1.07
C GLY A 257 8.85 21.06 0.30
N LYS A 258 9.36 22.14 0.89
CA LYS A 258 8.83 22.72 2.13
C LYS A 258 7.37 23.18 1.91
N GLY A 259 6.49 22.86 2.84
CA GLY A 259 5.07 23.28 2.81
C GLY A 259 4.16 22.46 1.89
N SER A 260 4.64 21.33 1.34
CA SER A 260 3.82 20.43 0.55
C SER A 260 2.83 19.64 1.42
N LYS A 261 1.68 19.27 0.85
CA LYS A 261 0.76 18.32 1.47
C LYS A 261 1.50 16.99 1.67
N ARG A 262 1.21 16.29 2.78
CA ARG A 262 1.63 14.88 2.95
C ARG A 262 1.21 14.11 1.68
N GLU A 263 2.07 13.21 1.19
CA GLU A 263 1.86 12.43 -0.05
C GLU A 263 2.00 13.19 -1.39
N SER A 264 2.66 14.35 -1.42
CA SER A 264 2.95 15.01 -2.71
C SER A 264 4.02 14.26 -3.50
N LEU A 265 3.80 14.08 -4.81
CA LEU A 265 4.79 13.56 -5.76
C LEU A 265 5.40 14.69 -6.60
N LYS A 266 6.62 14.46 -7.11
CA LYS A 266 7.27 15.39 -8.05
C LYS A 266 7.02 14.93 -9.49
N VAL A 267 6.52 15.83 -10.33
CA VAL A 267 6.39 15.62 -11.78
C VAL A 267 7.50 16.40 -12.49
N VAL A 268 8.23 15.72 -13.38
CA VAL A 268 9.26 16.31 -14.22
C VAL A 268 8.92 16.02 -15.68
N ILE A 269 8.69 17.07 -16.47
CA ILE A 269 8.45 16.98 -17.91
C ILE A 269 9.72 17.44 -18.61
N ARG A 270 10.38 16.56 -19.36
CA ARG A 270 11.63 16.90 -20.08
C ARG A 270 11.39 17.59 -21.42
N ASN A 271 10.16 17.56 -21.93
CA ASN A 271 9.79 18.24 -23.17
C ASN A 271 9.12 19.59 -22.85
N HIS A 272 9.81 20.69 -23.17
CA HIS A 272 9.33 22.06 -22.89
C HIS A 272 8.04 22.44 -23.62
N GLU A 273 7.78 21.89 -24.81
CA GLU A 273 6.53 22.17 -25.53
C GLU A 273 5.33 21.55 -24.79
N MET A 274 5.50 20.33 -24.28
CA MET A 274 4.47 19.65 -23.48
C MET A 274 4.33 20.19 -22.06
N GLU A 275 5.38 20.80 -21.51
CA GLU A 275 5.33 21.46 -20.21
C GLU A 275 4.30 22.61 -20.21
N GLY A 276 4.29 23.44 -21.25
CA GLY A 276 3.34 24.54 -21.40
C GLY A 276 1.89 24.07 -21.50
N GLU A 277 1.64 23.03 -22.30
CA GLU A 277 0.30 22.42 -22.41
C GLU A 277 -0.16 21.83 -21.08
N PHE A 278 0.72 21.10 -20.38
CA PHE A 278 0.40 20.49 -19.09
C PHE A 278 0.03 21.53 -18.04
N VAL A 279 0.80 22.63 -17.95
CA VAL A 279 0.50 23.72 -17.02
C VAL A 279 -0.85 24.35 -17.35
N ARG A 280 -1.15 24.57 -18.63
CA ARG A 280 -2.44 25.11 -19.07
C ARG A 280 -3.61 24.21 -18.67
N GLU A 281 -3.51 22.91 -18.95
CA GLU A 281 -4.55 21.93 -18.60
C GLU A 281 -4.71 21.78 -17.07
N LEU A 282 -3.60 21.81 -16.33
CA LEU A 282 -3.64 21.78 -14.87
C LEU A 282 -4.33 23.00 -14.28
N GLU A 283 -4.06 24.19 -14.80
CA GLU A 283 -4.76 25.42 -14.41
C GLU A 283 -6.25 25.36 -14.72
N LEU A 284 -6.61 24.83 -15.90
CA LEU A 284 -8.00 24.64 -16.28
C LEU A 284 -8.71 23.69 -15.32
N CYS A 285 -8.13 22.52 -15.04
CA CYS A 285 -8.66 21.56 -14.08
C CYS A 285 -8.86 22.19 -12.70
N ARG A 286 -7.88 22.97 -12.20
CA ARG A 286 -8.00 23.67 -10.91
C ARG A 286 -9.11 24.71 -10.91
N LYS A 287 -9.25 25.49 -11.99
CA LYS A 287 -10.35 26.45 -12.15
C LYS A 287 -11.69 25.73 -12.15
N LEU A 288 -11.83 24.64 -12.90
CA LEU A 288 -13.05 23.83 -12.96
C LEU A 288 -13.39 23.22 -11.59
N SER A 289 -12.43 22.65 -10.87
CA SER A 289 -12.65 22.15 -9.50
C SER A 289 -13.06 23.26 -8.53
N GLY A 290 -12.52 24.47 -8.71
CA GLY A 290 -12.89 25.65 -7.91
C GLY A 290 -14.32 26.17 -8.15
N LEU A 291 -14.99 25.74 -9.23
CA LEU A 291 -16.38 26.09 -9.50
C LEU A 291 -17.40 25.32 -8.64
N GLY A 292 -16.96 24.27 -7.92
CA GLY A 292 -17.83 23.49 -7.04
C GLY A 292 -18.95 22.72 -7.76
N ILE A 293 -18.75 22.40 -9.06
CA ILE A 293 -19.71 21.62 -9.84
C ILE A 293 -19.68 20.18 -9.31
N GLU A 294 -20.78 19.75 -8.68
CA GLU A 294 -20.94 18.37 -8.21
C GLU A 294 -20.95 17.40 -9.41
N ARG A 295 -20.35 16.23 -9.20
CA ARG A 295 -20.26 15.15 -10.21
C ARG A 295 -21.57 14.38 -10.34
#